data_AF-A0A0Q4V564-F1
#
_entry.id   AF-A0A0Q4V564-F1
#
_cell.length_a   1.000
_cell.length_b   1.000
_cell.length_c   1.000
_cell.angle_alpha   90.00
_cell.angle_beta   90.00
_cell.angle_gamma   90.00
#
_symmetry.space_group_name_H-M   'P 1'
#
loop_
_entity.id
_entity.type
_entity.pdbx_description
1 polymer ?
#
loop_
_entity_poly.entity_id
_entity_poly.type
_entity_poly.pdbx_seq_one_letter_code
_entity_poly.pdbx_strand_id
1 'polypeptide(L)'
;MTPQFRVQHDVDHVDASPAADEQQRSLLRSWIDRYRARRVVWFRRRLEHQLAELGQLQELIGDARTVVDRGWVQHAWFAYMDDRGQVRRASSAAAMDVAGRPLVGACLVGSVVYAAGGPHAVHSQPVQRALDLVWHALAGQEGAPVLWCPAPDVRMARVRDLTGWNDAGARNAAEVSGLLLTAERVAIAESDRLVARATEKGFGPV
;
A
#
# COMPACT_ATOMS: atom_id res chain seq x y z
N MET A 1 -30.88 -13.84 94.00
CA MET A 1 -31.80 -13.96 92.85
C MET A 1 -31.09 -13.43 91.62
N THR A 2 -31.06 -14.25 90.59
CA THR A 2 -30.14 -14.27 89.44
C THR A 2 -30.46 -13.19 88.40
N PRO A 3 -29.46 -12.54 87.77
CA PRO A 3 -29.69 -11.54 86.72
C PRO A 3 -29.93 -12.24 85.38
N GLN A 4 -31.05 -11.94 84.71
CA GLN A 4 -31.23 -12.33 83.30
C GLN A 4 -30.80 -11.18 82.40
N PHE A 5 -29.57 -11.33 81.90
CA PHE A 5 -29.05 -10.65 80.73
C PHE A 5 -29.91 -11.00 79.51
N ARG A 6 -30.40 -9.99 78.79
CA ARG A 6 -30.77 -10.15 77.38
C ARG A 6 -30.26 -8.94 76.61
N VAL A 7 -29.03 -9.08 76.13
CA VAL A 7 -28.43 -8.22 75.11
C VAL A 7 -29.16 -8.53 73.81
N GLN A 8 -29.93 -7.57 73.31
CA GLN A 8 -30.43 -7.62 71.95
C GLN A 8 -29.36 -6.97 71.07
N HIS A 9 -28.45 -7.80 70.57
CA HIS A 9 -27.60 -7.43 69.43
C HIS A 9 -28.50 -7.33 68.22
N ASP A 10 -28.91 -6.11 67.87
CA ASP A 10 -29.37 -5.84 66.51
C ASP A 10 -28.11 -5.67 65.67
N VAL A 11 -27.77 -6.73 64.96
CA VAL A 11 -26.59 -6.81 64.10
C VAL A 11 -26.89 -5.99 62.86
N ASP A 12 -26.00 -5.05 62.55
CA ASP A 12 -25.97 -4.30 61.31
C ASP A 12 -26.18 -5.25 60.10
N HIS A 13 -27.37 -5.24 59.52
CA HIS A 13 -27.59 -5.78 58.18
C HIS A 13 -27.04 -4.78 57.15
N VAL A 14 -25.72 -4.62 57.11
CA VAL A 14 -25.02 -4.19 55.90
C VAL A 14 -24.80 -5.44 55.07
N ASP A 15 -25.87 -5.92 54.43
CA ASP A 15 -25.79 -6.93 53.39
C ASP A 15 -25.40 -6.25 52.07
N ALA A 16 -24.24 -5.58 52.07
CA ALA A 16 -23.63 -5.05 50.87
C ALA A 16 -22.87 -6.19 50.19
N SER A 17 -23.59 -7.04 49.47
CA SER A 17 -23.05 -8.17 48.69
C SER A 17 -21.88 -7.71 47.79
N PRO A 18 -20.61 -8.01 48.13
CA PRO A 18 -19.46 -7.63 47.30
C PRO A 18 -19.31 -8.54 46.08
N ALA A 19 -19.98 -9.70 46.09
CA ALA A 19 -19.86 -10.74 45.07
C ALA A 19 -20.47 -10.33 43.72
N ALA A 20 -21.58 -9.57 43.71
CA ALA A 20 -22.21 -9.11 42.47
C ALA A 20 -21.31 -8.11 41.72
N ASP A 21 -20.64 -7.22 42.44
CA ASP A 21 -19.74 -6.21 41.87
C ASP A 21 -18.44 -6.84 41.34
N GLU A 22 -17.89 -7.85 42.03
CA GLU A 22 -16.74 -8.62 41.53
C GLU A 22 -17.05 -9.46 40.29
N GLN A 23 -18.22 -10.10 40.26
CA GLN A 23 -18.65 -10.92 39.12
C GLN A 23 -18.97 -10.05 37.90
N GLN A 24 -19.57 -8.88 38.09
CA GLN A 24 -19.82 -7.89 37.04
C GLN A 24 -18.52 -7.26 36.52
N ARG A 25 -17.55 -6.95 37.40
CA ARG A 25 -16.19 -6.50 37.01
C ARG A 25 -15.42 -7.57 36.23
N SER A 26 -15.57 -8.85 36.59
CA SER A 26 -14.96 -9.99 35.87
C SER A 26 -15.50 -10.15 34.45
N LEU A 27 -16.83 -10.06 34.27
CA LEU A 27 -17.47 -10.11 32.96
C LEU A 27 -17.09 -8.91 32.08
N LEU A 28 -17.02 -7.70 32.66
CA LEU A 28 -16.56 -6.49 31.97
C LEU A 28 -15.09 -6.61 31.54
N ARG A 29 -14.20 -7.10 32.41
CA ARG A 29 -12.79 -7.37 32.07
C ARG A 29 -12.69 -8.39 30.93
N SER A 30 -13.40 -9.51 31.03
CA SER A 30 -13.48 -10.53 29.96
C SER A 30 -13.99 -9.97 28.64
N TRP A 31 -14.96 -9.05 28.66
CA TRP A 31 -15.45 -8.39 27.45
C TRP A 31 -14.43 -7.41 26.87
N ILE A 32 -13.78 -6.60 27.71
CA ILE A 32 -12.70 -5.68 27.31
C ILE A 32 -11.53 -6.46 26.70
N ASP A 33 -11.14 -7.59 27.30
CA ASP A 33 -10.06 -8.44 26.79
C ASP A 33 -10.43 -9.06 25.45
N ARG A 34 -11.67 -9.53 25.28
CA ARG A 34 -12.18 -10.02 23.99
C ARG A 34 -12.19 -8.91 22.93
N TYR A 35 -12.58 -7.69 23.30
CA TYR A 35 -12.57 -6.55 22.38
C TYR A 35 -11.13 -6.16 21.99
N ARG A 36 -10.21 -6.11 22.96
CA ARG A 36 -8.77 -5.86 22.72
C ARG A 36 -8.17 -6.93 21.80
N ALA A 37 -8.43 -8.20 22.07
CA ALA A 37 -7.96 -9.31 21.24
C ALA A 37 -8.48 -9.21 19.80
N ARG A 38 -9.78 -8.92 19.62
CA ARG A 38 -10.37 -8.70 18.28
C ARG A 38 -9.74 -7.52 17.56
N ARG A 39 -9.50 -6.42 18.26
CA ARG A 39 -8.87 -5.22 17.71
C ARG A 39 -7.43 -5.50 17.25
N VAL A 40 -6.65 -6.23 18.04
CA VAL A 40 -5.28 -6.65 17.66
C VAL A 40 -5.30 -7.52 16.41
N VAL A 41 -6.18 -8.53 16.35
CA VAL A 41 -6.30 -9.42 15.18
C VAL A 41 -6.69 -8.64 13.92
N TRP A 42 -7.68 -7.75 14.01
CA TRP A 42 -8.11 -6.93 12.87
C TRP A 42 -6.98 -6.00 12.40
N PHE A 43 -6.29 -5.35 13.34
CA PHE A 43 -5.16 -4.48 13.01
C PHE A 43 -4.03 -5.25 12.35
N ARG A 44 -3.67 -6.42 12.89
CA ARG A 44 -2.63 -7.29 12.33
C ARG A 44 -2.95 -7.71 10.90
N ARG A 45 -4.18 -8.17 10.63
CA ARG A 45 -4.61 -8.52 9.27
C ARG A 45 -4.53 -7.34 8.30
N ARG A 46 -4.90 -6.15 8.76
CA ARG A 46 -4.81 -4.93 7.95
C ARG A 46 -3.35 -4.59 7.65
N LEU A 47 -2.47 -4.67 8.64
CA LEU A 47 -1.04 -4.43 8.46
C LEU A 47 -0.41 -5.46 7.50
N GLU A 48 -0.67 -6.75 7.71
CA GLU A 48 -0.22 -7.84 6.83
C GLU A 48 -0.70 -7.61 5.38
N HIS A 49 -1.96 -7.20 5.19
CA HIS A 49 -2.49 -6.87 3.87
C HIS A 49 -1.76 -5.67 3.23
N GLN A 50 -1.50 -4.61 4.00
CA GLN A 50 -0.79 -3.43 3.48
C GLN A 50 0.68 -3.74 3.14
N LEU A 51 1.36 -4.56 3.94
CA LEU A 51 2.73 -5.00 3.68
C LEU A 51 2.78 -5.91 2.44
N ALA A 52 1.83 -6.84 2.31
CA ALA A 52 1.73 -7.68 1.12
C ALA A 52 1.45 -6.84 -0.15
N GLU A 53 0.60 -5.83 -0.05
CA GLU A 53 0.35 -4.89 -1.15
C GLU A 53 1.61 -4.12 -1.54
N LEU A 54 2.39 -3.60 -0.59
CA LEU A 54 3.66 -2.92 -0.88
C LEU A 54 4.69 -3.87 -1.52
N GLY A 55 4.76 -5.13 -1.08
CA GLY A 55 5.58 -6.15 -1.72
C GLY A 55 5.19 -6.40 -3.18
N GLN A 56 3.89 -6.53 -3.46
CA GLN A 56 3.39 -6.67 -4.83
C GLN A 56 3.69 -5.45 -5.70
N LEU A 57 3.60 -4.24 -5.14
CA LEU A 57 3.96 -3.01 -5.85
C LEU A 57 5.46 -2.94 -6.14
N GLN A 58 6.30 -3.37 -5.20
CA GLN A 58 7.74 -3.46 -5.41
C GLN A 58 8.07 -4.44 -6.55
N GLU A 59 7.49 -5.65 -6.54
CA GLU A 59 7.66 -6.65 -7.59
C GLU A 59 7.21 -6.10 -8.96
N LEU A 60 6.03 -5.48 -9.02
CA LEU A 60 5.51 -4.86 -10.25
C LEU A 60 6.47 -3.79 -10.82
N ILE A 61 7.07 -2.97 -9.96
CA ILE A 61 8.05 -1.96 -10.38
C ILE A 61 9.35 -2.62 -10.87
N GLY A 62 9.79 -3.71 -10.22
CA GLY A 62 10.92 -4.51 -10.67
C GLY A 62 10.69 -5.16 -12.05
N ASP A 63 9.49 -5.66 -12.29
CA ASP A 63 9.08 -6.18 -13.60
C ASP A 63 9.05 -5.07 -14.66
N ALA A 64 8.55 -3.89 -14.30
CA ALA A 64 8.58 -2.72 -15.17
C ALA A 64 10.01 -2.31 -15.54
N ARG A 65 10.97 -2.43 -14.60
CA ARG A 65 12.39 -2.19 -14.88
C ARG A 65 12.94 -3.20 -15.89
N THR A 66 12.56 -4.47 -15.76
CA THR A 66 12.92 -5.51 -16.74
C THR A 66 12.36 -5.19 -18.14
N VAL A 67 11.17 -4.61 -18.23
CA VAL A 67 10.59 -4.16 -19.51
C VAL A 67 11.43 -3.03 -20.12
N VAL A 68 11.83 -2.03 -19.33
CA VAL A 68 12.69 -0.92 -19.78
C VAL A 68 14.05 -1.43 -20.25
N ASP A 69 14.66 -2.35 -19.50
CA ASP A 69 15.96 -2.93 -19.82
C ASP A 69 15.95 -3.74 -21.13
N ARG A 70 14.81 -4.35 -21.48
CA ARG A 70 14.61 -5.05 -22.76
C ARG A 70 14.42 -4.09 -23.94
N GLY A 71 13.77 -2.95 -23.69
CA GLY A 71 13.49 -1.97 -24.71
C GLY A 71 12.81 -0.74 -24.14
N TRP A 72 13.53 0.38 -24.15
CA TRP A 72 13.02 1.67 -23.74
C TRP A 72 12.70 2.54 -24.96
N VAL A 73 11.61 3.31 -24.88
CA VAL A 73 11.22 4.28 -25.92
C VAL A 73 10.84 5.64 -25.35
N GLN A 74 11.04 6.66 -26.19
CA GLN A 74 10.58 8.03 -25.97
C GLN A 74 9.46 8.40 -26.94
N HIS A 75 8.64 9.37 -26.55
CA HIS A 75 7.56 9.96 -27.36
C HIS A 75 6.51 8.94 -27.82
N ALA A 76 6.44 7.81 -27.14
CA ALA A 76 5.47 6.73 -27.35
C ALA A 76 5.29 5.97 -26.04
N TRP A 77 4.12 5.38 -25.81
CA TRP A 77 3.91 4.50 -24.67
C TRP A 77 4.50 3.12 -24.91
N PHE A 78 4.34 2.62 -26.13
CA PHE A 78 4.78 1.29 -26.52
C PHE A 78 5.39 1.31 -27.92
N ALA A 79 6.36 0.42 -28.14
CA ALA A 79 6.77 -0.06 -29.44
C ALA A 79 6.48 -1.56 -29.51
N TYR A 80 5.87 -2.01 -30.60
CA TYR A 80 5.39 -3.38 -30.78
C TYR A 80 5.59 -3.85 -32.22
N MET A 81 5.61 -5.16 -32.42
CA MET A 81 5.62 -5.77 -33.75
C MET A 81 4.19 -5.88 -34.27
N ASP A 82 3.93 -5.35 -35.45
CA ASP A 82 2.65 -5.56 -36.13
C ASP A 82 2.59 -6.92 -36.86
N ASP A 83 1.43 -7.21 -37.46
CA ASP A 83 1.16 -8.48 -38.15
C ASP A 83 2.01 -8.67 -39.42
N ARG A 84 2.70 -7.61 -39.88
CA ARG A 84 3.63 -7.61 -41.01
C ARG A 84 5.09 -7.71 -40.55
N GLY A 85 5.33 -7.88 -39.25
CA GLY A 85 6.66 -7.92 -38.66
C GLY A 85 7.37 -6.56 -38.66
N GLN A 86 6.64 -5.45 -38.73
CA GLN A 86 7.21 -4.10 -38.65
C GLN A 86 7.07 -3.54 -37.23
N VAL A 87 8.09 -2.81 -36.78
CA VAL A 87 8.02 -2.10 -35.49
C VAL A 87 7.14 -0.87 -35.64
N ARG A 88 6.07 -0.81 -34.85
CA ARG A 88 5.16 0.34 -34.75
C ARG A 88 5.20 0.94 -33.35
N ARG A 89 4.94 2.23 -33.26
CA ARG A 89 4.81 2.96 -32.00
C ARG A 89 3.35 3.30 -31.74
N ALA A 90 2.91 3.16 -30.50
CA ALA A 90 1.60 3.56 -30.02
C ALA A 90 1.72 4.64 -28.94
N SER A 91 0.89 5.67 -29.06
CA SER A 91 0.68 6.65 -27.99
C SER A 91 -0.25 6.08 -26.91
N SER A 92 -0.47 6.83 -25.83
CA SER A 92 -1.46 6.46 -24.80
C SER A 92 -2.85 6.23 -25.36
N ALA A 93 -3.28 7.06 -26.33
CA ALA A 93 -4.60 6.96 -26.95
C ALA A 93 -4.77 5.69 -27.80
N ALA A 94 -3.68 5.16 -28.33
CA ALA A 94 -3.63 3.93 -29.13
C ALA A 94 -3.05 2.75 -28.34
N ALA A 95 -2.97 2.84 -27.01
CA ALA A 95 -2.38 1.80 -26.17
C ALA A 95 -3.04 0.44 -26.39
N MET A 96 -4.36 0.43 -26.60
CA MET A 96 -5.16 -0.78 -26.84
C MET A 96 -4.76 -1.54 -28.10
N ASP A 97 -4.18 -0.87 -29.10
CA ASP A 97 -3.74 -1.51 -30.35
C ASP A 97 -2.58 -2.50 -30.13
N VAL A 98 -1.90 -2.38 -28.98
CA VAL A 98 -0.77 -3.22 -28.58
C VAL A 98 -1.21 -4.51 -27.89
N ALA A 99 -2.47 -4.60 -27.44
CA ALA A 99 -2.96 -5.75 -26.70
C ALA A 99 -2.78 -7.05 -27.52
N GLY A 100 -2.13 -8.04 -26.91
CA GLY A 100 -1.84 -9.34 -27.55
C GLY A 100 -0.71 -9.32 -28.60
N ARG A 101 -0.06 -8.17 -28.84
CA ARG A 101 1.05 -8.06 -29.79
C ARG A 101 2.42 -8.18 -29.08
N PRO A 102 3.47 -8.69 -29.77
CA PRO A 102 4.81 -8.74 -29.20
C PRO A 102 5.35 -7.34 -28.90
N LEU A 103 5.69 -7.09 -27.63
CA LEU A 103 6.28 -5.83 -27.20
C LEU A 103 7.77 -5.79 -27.57
N VAL A 104 8.19 -4.68 -28.18
CA VAL A 104 9.59 -4.37 -28.49
C VAL A 104 10.17 -3.43 -27.44
N GLY A 105 9.36 -2.50 -26.92
CA GLY A 105 9.78 -1.63 -25.84
C GLY A 105 8.65 -0.77 -25.30
N ALA A 106 8.88 -0.13 -24.15
CA ALA A 106 7.92 0.77 -23.52
C ALA A 106 8.61 1.99 -22.89
N CYS A 107 7.88 3.09 -22.74
CA CYS A 107 8.35 4.20 -21.92
C CYS A 107 8.20 3.89 -20.42
N LEU A 108 8.64 4.80 -19.55
CA LEU A 108 8.48 4.67 -18.10
C LEU A 108 7.05 4.31 -17.65
N VAL A 109 6.03 5.04 -18.14
CA VAL A 109 4.63 4.77 -17.75
C VAL A 109 4.13 3.49 -18.40
N GLY A 110 4.47 3.29 -19.68
CA GLY A 110 4.10 2.10 -20.44
C GLY A 110 4.67 0.82 -19.83
N SER A 111 5.88 0.83 -19.28
CA SER A 111 6.51 -0.35 -18.70
C SER A 111 5.77 -0.82 -17.44
N VAL A 112 5.33 0.09 -16.59
CA VAL A 112 4.49 -0.21 -15.42
C VAL A 112 3.14 -0.79 -15.85
N VAL A 113 2.50 -0.19 -16.86
CA VAL A 113 1.22 -0.69 -17.41
C VAL A 113 1.40 -2.08 -18.03
N TYR A 114 2.47 -2.31 -18.78
CA TYR A 114 2.75 -3.59 -19.42
C TYR A 114 3.03 -4.69 -18.39
N ALA A 115 3.88 -4.41 -17.40
CA ALA A 115 4.19 -5.33 -16.32
C ALA A 115 2.93 -5.77 -15.54
N ALA A 116 1.92 -4.89 -15.42
CA ALA A 116 0.65 -5.20 -14.78
C ALA A 116 -0.35 -5.98 -15.65
N GLY A 117 0.06 -6.48 -16.82
CA GLY A 117 -0.80 -7.24 -17.74
C GLY A 117 -1.29 -6.44 -18.95
N GLY A 118 -0.69 -5.27 -19.23
CA GLY A 118 -0.92 -4.53 -20.46
C GLY A 118 -1.95 -3.40 -20.36
N PRO A 119 -2.31 -2.80 -21.51
CA PRO A 119 -3.14 -1.60 -21.60
C PRO A 119 -4.46 -1.64 -20.82
N HIS A 120 -5.09 -2.82 -20.72
CA HIS A 120 -6.33 -3.01 -19.96
C HIS A 120 -6.18 -2.72 -18.46
N ALA A 121 -4.98 -2.89 -17.92
CA ALA A 121 -4.69 -2.69 -16.50
C ALA A 121 -4.41 -1.22 -16.14
N VAL A 122 -4.39 -0.29 -17.12
CA VAL A 122 -3.97 1.11 -16.90
C VAL A 122 -4.72 1.83 -15.78
N HIS A 123 -6.01 1.52 -15.60
CA HIS A 123 -6.85 2.11 -14.55
C HIS A 123 -6.95 1.25 -13.28
N SER A 124 -6.25 0.12 -13.22
CA SER A 124 -6.24 -0.74 -12.04
C SER A 124 -5.54 -0.06 -10.85
N GLN A 125 -6.00 -0.36 -9.64
CA GLN A 125 -5.39 0.19 -8.42
C GLN A 125 -3.89 -0.13 -8.30
N PRO A 126 -3.40 -1.37 -8.60
CA PRO A 126 -1.97 -1.66 -8.56
C PRO A 126 -1.14 -0.75 -9.47
N VAL A 127 -1.57 -0.53 -10.72
CA VAL A 127 -0.89 0.39 -11.64
C VAL A 127 -0.89 1.81 -11.10
N GLN A 128 -2.04 2.30 -10.65
CA GLN A 128 -2.16 3.68 -10.15
C GLN A 128 -1.28 3.91 -8.92
N ARG A 129 -1.21 2.93 -8.00
CA ARG A 129 -0.35 3.01 -6.81
C ARG A 129 1.13 2.85 -7.13
N ALA A 130 1.49 2.00 -8.10
CA ALA A 130 2.86 1.92 -8.60
C ALA A 130 3.29 3.25 -9.22
N LEU A 131 2.42 3.91 -10.00
CA LEU A 131 2.71 5.25 -10.55
C LEU A 131 2.81 6.32 -9.45
N ASP A 132 2.05 6.21 -8.36
CA ASP A 132 2.21 7.09 -7.19
C ASP A 132 3.60 6.93 -6.55
N LEU A 133 4.11 5.70 -6.43
CA LEU A 133 5.47 5.41 -5.96
C LEU A 133 6.54 5.98 -6.89
N VAL A 134 6.39 5.76 -8.21
CA VAL A 134 7.34 6.24 -9.22
C VAL A 134 7.36 7.78 -9.25
N TRP A 135 6.20 8.43 -9.18
CA TRP A 135 6.14 9.88 -9.10
C TRP A 135 6.73 10.40 -7.78
N HIS A 136 6.49 9.73 -6.67
CA HIS A 136 7.13 10.09 -5.40
C HIS A 136 8.66 9.93 -5.44
N ALA A 137 9.17 8.89 -6.09
CA ALA A 137 10.61 8.74 -6.30
C ALA A 137 11.21 9.85 -7.17
N LEU A 138 10.44 10.40 -8.10
CA LEU A 138 10.88 11.49 -8.98
C LEU A 138 10.83 12.86 -8.29
N ALA A 139 9.72 13.18 -7.61
CA ALA A 139 9.39 14.54 -7.19
C ALA A 139 9.10 14.68 -5.69
N GLY A 140 9.01 13.57 -4.96
CA GLY A 140 8.80 13.55 -3.52
C GLY A 140 10.06 13.98 -2.78
N GLN A 141 9.85 14.58 -1.60
CA GLN A 141 10.95 14.82 -0.68
C GLN A 141 11.41 13.50 -0.07
N GLU A 142 12.72 13.26 -0.07
CA GLU A 142 13.30 12.08 0.57
C GLU A 142 12.87 12.01 2.04
N GLY A 143 12.47 10.82 2.50
CA GLY A 143 11.99 10.64 3.86
C GLY A 143 10.52 11.02 4.11
N ALA A 144 9.85 11.71 3.19
CA ALA A 144 8.42 12.00 3.30
C ALA A 144 7.56 10.75 3.01
N PRO A 145 6.36 10.63 3.60
CA PRO A 145 5.43 9.55 3.28
C PRO A 145 4.83 9.71 1.88
N VAL A 146 4.47 8.59 1.25
CA VAL A 146 3.81 8.59 -0.05
C VAL A 146 2.36 9.07 0.09
N LEU A 147 1.94 9.99 -0.78
CA LEU A 147 0.54 10.40 -0.86
C LEU A 147 -0.22 9.41 -1.75
N TRP A 148 -0.92 8.49 -1.09
CA TRP A 148 -1.78 7.50 -1.71
C TRP A 148 -3.13 8.07 -2.13
N CYS A 149 -3.70 7.51 -3.20
CA CYS A 149 -5.04 7.81 -3.69
C CYS A 149 -5.30 9.32 -3.94
N PRO A 150 -4.41 10.03 -4.66
CA PRO A 150 -4.67 11.42 -4.99
C PRO A 150 -5.93 11.55 -5.88
N ALA A 151 -6.46 12.77 -5.96
CA ALA A 151 -7.60 13.10 -6.81
C ALA A 151 -7.29 12.76 -8.30
N PRO A 152 -8.32 12.43 -9.12
CA PRO A 152 -8.10 11.96 -10.49
C PRO A 152 -7.31 12.93 -11.38
N ASP A 153 -7.55 14.23 -11.26
CA ASP A 153 -6.83 15.30 -11.96
C ASP A 153 -5.35 15.36 -11.55
N VAL A 154 -5.07 15.18 -10.26
CA VAL A 154 -3.70 15.07 -9.73
C VAL A 154 -3.00 13.83 -10.29
N ARG A 155 -3.68 12.66 -10.39
CA ARG A 155 -3.08 11.48 -11.04
C ARG A 155 -2.72 11.75 -12.49
N MET A 156 -3.62 12.39 -13.23
CA MET A 156 -3.37 12.76 -14.62
C MET A 156 -2.23 13.77 -14.76
N ALA A 157 -2.05 14.69 -13.80
CA ALA A 157 -0.89 15.56 -13.75
C ALA A 157 0.40 14.77 -13.50
N ARG A 158 0.42 13.88 -12.51
CA ARG A 158 1.59 13.01 -12.22
C ARG A 158 2.02 12.17 -13.41
N VAL A 159 1.07 11.56 -14.12
CA VAL A 159 1.36 10.77 -15.34
C VAL A 159 1.96 11.65 -16.44
N ARG A 160 1.49 12.90 -16.59
CA ARG A 160 2.07 13.85 -17.54
C ARG A 160 3.50 14.24 -17.14
N ASP A 161 3.76 14.48 -15.85
CA ASP A 161 5.11 14.77 -15.35
C ASP A 161 6.07 13.61 -15.66
N LEU A 162 5.65 12.37 -15.35
CA LEU A 162 6.43 11.17 -15.64
C LEU A 162 6.70 11.01 -17.14
N THR A 163 5.69 11.26 -17.98
CA THR A 163 5.84 11.19 -19.44
C THR A 163 6.79 12.27 -19.95
N GLY A 164 6.64 13.52 -19.48
CA GLY A 164 7.53 14.62 -19.84
C GLY A 164 8.98 14.40 -19.38
N TRP A 165 9.18 13.82 -18.20
CA TRP A 165 10.51 13.47 -17.69
C TRP A 165 11.16 12.34 -18.50
N ASN A 166 10.38 11.34 -18.90
CA ASN A 166 10.84 10.25 -19.79
C ASN A 166 11.23 10.77 -21.18
N ASP A 167 10.47 11.73 -21.69
CA ASP A 167 10.61 12.25 -23.06
C ASP A 167 11.60 13.42 -23.16
N ALA A 168 12.29 13.78 -22.08
CA ALA A 168 13.34 14.79 -22.11
C ALA A 168 14.49 14.34 -23.04
N GLY A 169 14.99 15.22 -23.90
CA GLY A 169 15.93 14.84 -24.98
C GLY A 169 17.27 14.24 -24.52
N ALA A 170 17.70 14.50 -23.28
CA ALA A 170 18.91 13.89 -22.70
C ALA A 170 18.64 12.56 -21.98
N ARG A 171 17.38 12.14 -21.85
CA ARG A 171 16.99 10.95 -21.11
C ARG A 171 17.55 9.70 -21.78
N ASN A 172 17.88 8.71 -20.97
CA ASN A 172 18.22 7.37 -21.44
C ASN A 172 17.58 6.26 -20.59
N ALA A 173 17.64 5.02 -21.10
CA ALA A 173 17.08 3.84 -20.45
C ALA A 173 17.64 3.61 -19.04
N ALA A 174 18.94 3.83 -18.83
CA ALA A 174 19.57 3.60 -17.53
C ALA A 174 19.05 4.55 -16.44
N GLU A 175 18.78 5.81 -16.79
CA GLU A 175 18.15 6.76 -15.87
C GLU A 175 16.70 6.36 -15.54
N VAL A 176 15.95 5.87 -16.53
CA VAL A 176 14.58 5.39 -16.32
C VAL A 176 14.57 4.15 -15.41
N SER A 177 15.45 3.19 -15.66
CA SER A 177 15.65 2.02 -14.78
C SER A 177 16.13 2.43 -13.39
N GLY A 178 16.98 3.46 -13.29
CA GLY A 178 17.43 4.03 -12.01
C GLY A 178 16.29 4.68 -11.21
N LEU A 179 15.36 5.35 -11.87
CA LEU A 179 14.16 5.90 -11.24
C LEU A 179 13.24 4.78 -10.73
N LEU A 180 13.00 3.73 -11.52
CA LEU A 180 12.21 2.57 -11.09
C LEU A 180 12.85 1.88 -9.89
N LEU A 181 14.17 1.67 -9.90
CA LEU A 181 14.90 1.13 -8.75
C LEU A 181 14.78 2.04 -7.51
N THR A 182 14.71 3.35 -7.70
CA THR A 182 14.46 4.30 -6.61
C THR A 182 13.04 4.15 -6.07
N ALA A 183 12.05 3.93 -6.92
CA ALA A 183 10.67 3.65 -6.51
C ALA A 183 10.52 2.31 -5.77
N GLU A 184 11.28 1.27 -6.14
CA GLU A 184 11.38 0.02 -5.36
C GLU A 184 11.84 0.32 -3.92
N ARG A 185 12.87 1.16 -3.75
CA ARG A 185 13.35 1.57 -2.41
C ARG A 185 12.31 2.39 -1.63
N VAL A 186 11.52 3.22 -2.31
CA VAL A 186 10.41 3.95 -1.67
C VAL A 186 9.36 2.98 -1.13
N ALA A 187 9.02 1.90 -1.85
CA ALA A 187 8.08 0.88 -1.38
C ALA A 187 8.58 0.15 -0.11
N ILE A 188 9.89 -0.14 -0.05
CA ILE A 188 10.54 -0.71 1.14
C ILE A 188 10.45 0.28 2.31
N ALA A 189 10.80 1.55 2.08
CA ALA A 189 10.74 2.58 3.13
C ALA A 189 9.31 2.81 3.66
N GLU A 190 8.28 2.73 2.80
CA GLU A 190 6.88 2.76 3.24
C GLU A 190 6.50 1.53 4.09
N SER A 191 7.05 0.36 3.78
CA SER A 191 6.84 -0.86 4.57
C SER A 191 7.44 -0.70 5.98
N ASP A 192 8.67 -0.20 6.07
CA ASP A 192 9.34 0.08 7.33
C ASP A 192 8.57 1.09 8.17
N ARG A 193 8.04 2.15 7.54
CA ARG A 193 7.17 3.15 8.21
C ARG A 193 5.90 2.52 8.77
N LEU A 194 5.26 1.59 8.03
CA LEU A 194 4.06 0.90 8.51
C LEU A 194 4.36 0.03 9.74
N VAL A 195 5.48 -0.70 9.73
CA VAL A 195 5.92 -1.53 10.87
C VAL A 195 6.27 -0.66 12.08
N ALA A 196 7.02 0.43 11.89
CA ALA A 196 7.37 1.36 12.96
C ALA A 196 6.11 1.95 13.61
N ARG A 197 5.17 2.44 12.79
CA ARG A 197 3.88 2.99 13.27
C ARG A 197 3.02 1.96 14.00
N ALA A 198 3.08 0.69 13.60
CA ALA A 198 2.38 -0.39 14.30
C ALA A 198 2.98 -0.65 15.68
N THR A 199 4.31 -0.64 15.77
CA THR A 199 5.06 -0.82 17.01
C THR A 199 4.80 0.32 17.99
N GLU A 200 4.83 1.57 17.53
CA GLU A 200 4.49 2.77 18.32
C GLU A 200 3.09 2.71 18.93
N LYS A 201 2.13 2.10 18.22
CA LYS A 201 0.74 1.93 18.69
C LYS A 201 0.57 0.75 19.64
N GLY A 202 1.64 0.04 20.00
CA GLY A 202 1.61 -1.07 20.95
C GLY A 202 1.05 -2.36 20.37
N PHE A 203 1.06 -2.54 19.04
CA PHE A 203 0.53 -3.75 18.40
C PHE A 203 1.58 -4.87 18.20
N GLY A 204 2.79 -4.70 18.74
CA GLY A 204 3.88 -5.69 18.69
C GLY A 204 4.48 -5.89 17.29
N PRO A 205 5.66 -6.55 17.19
CA PRO A 205 6.19 -6.98 15.90
C PRO A 205 5.30 -8.07 15.28
N VAL A 206 5.20 -8.07 13.95
CA VAL A 206 4.46 -9.09 13.16
C VAL A 206 5.17 -10.43 13.25
#